data_AF-A0A536AH72-F1
#
_entry.id   AF-A0A536AH72-F1
#
_cell.length_a   1.000
_cell.length_b   1.000
_cell.length_c   1.000
_cell.angle_alpha   90.00
_cell.angle_beta   90.00
_cell.angle_gamma   90.00
#
_symmetry.space_group_name_H-M   'P 1'
#
loop_
_entity.id
_entity.type
_entity.pdbx_description
1 polymer ?
#
loop_
_entity_poly.entity_id
_entity_poly.type
_entity_poly.pdbx_seq_one_letter_code
_entity_poly.pdbx_strand_id
1 'polypeptide(L)' 'MIVKRVFDTLAELKRQGVTMLLVEQNALRALRLADRAYVMDLGRIVMRGTGPELLRDEGVARTYLGG' A
#
# COMPACT_ATOMS: atom_id res chain seq x y z
N MET A 1 10.23 -1.52 -16.94
CA MET A 1 8.78 -1.27 -17.14
C MET A 1 8.36 0.04 -16.49
N ILE A 2 7.41 0.75 -17.09
CA ILE A 2 6.84 2.04 -16.63
C ILE A 2 6.40 2.00 -15.16
N VAL A 3 5.77 0.89 -14.76
CA VAL A 3 5.21 0.67 -13.43
C VAL A 3 6.26 0.74 -12.30
N LYS A 4 7.51 0.30 -12.55
CA LYS A 4 8.61 0.44 -11.59
C LYS A 4 9.00 1.92 -11.44
N ARG A 5 9.12 2.63 -12.57
CA ARG A 5 9.51 4.05 -12.60
C ARG A 5 8.51 4.92 -11.83
N VAL A 6 7.21 4.65 -11.96
CA VAL A 6 6.18 5.34 -11.17
C VAL A 6 6.44 5.20 -9.67
N PHE A 7 6.68 3.98 -9.18
CA PHE A 7 6.93 3.76 -7.75
C PHE A 7 8.26 4.36 -7.28
N ASP A 8 9.30 4.34 -8.12
CA ASP A 8 10.56 5.02 -7.83
C ASP A 8 10.34 6.55 -7.67
N THR A 9 9.51 7.16 -8.53
CA THR A 9 9.12 8.57 -8.42
C THR A 9 8.30 8.85 -7.16
N LEU A 10 7.32 8.00 -6.84
CA LEU A 10 6.53 8.15 -5.60
C LEU A 10 7.41 8.04 -4.35
N ALA A 11 8.43 7.18 -4.35
CA ALA A 11 9.38 7.07 -3.26
C ALA A 11 10.24 8.34 -3.10
N GLU A 12 10.61 8.99 -4.21
CA GLU A 12 11.31 10.27 -4.19
C GLU A 12 10.43 11.39 -3.63
N LEU A 13 9.18 11.50 -4.10
CA LEU A 13 8.23 12.50 -3.58
C LEU A 13 7.99 12.34 -2.06
N LYS A 14 7.87 11.10 -1.59
CA LYS A 14 7.79 10.81 -0.16
C LYS A 14 9.02 11.30 0.60
N ARG A 15 10.24 11.06 0.09
CA ARG A 15 11.50 11.56 0.69
C ARG A 15 11.55 13.08 0.77
N GLN A 16 10.93 13.76 -0.20
CA GLN A 16 10.81 15.21 -0.24
C GLN A 16 9.72 15.76 0.71
N GLY A 17 9.02 14.90 1.46
CA GLY A 17 7.98 15.29 2.41
C GLY A 17 6.61 15.58 1.77
N VAL A 18 6.42 15.22 0.51
CA VAL A 18 5.13 15.39 -0.16
C VAL A 18 4.11 14.41 0.42
N THR A 19 2.99 14.94 0.92
CA THR A 19 1.87 14.12 1.39
C THR A 19 1.07 13.60 0.20
N MET A 20 0.82 12.30 0.15
CA MET A 20 0.15 11.64 -0.99
C MET A 20 -0.88 10.63 -0.48
N LEU A 21 -1.99 10.51 -1.22
CA LEU A 21 -2.94 9.40 -1.08
C LEU A 21 -2.86 8.54 -2.35
N LEU A 22 -2.46 7.28 -2.18
CA LEU A 22 -2.38 6.30 -3.27
C LEU A 22 -3.52 5.30 -3.12
N VAL A 23 -4.33 5.16 -4.18
CA VAL A 23 -5.33 4.10 -4.30
C VAL A 23 -4.80 3.10 -5.32
N GLU A 24 -4.73 1.82 -4.95
CA GLU A 24 -4.17 0.82 -5.85
C GLU A 24 -4.84 -0.55 -5.69
N GLN A 25 -5.04 -1.25 -6.81
CA GLN A 25 -5.59 -2.62 -6.83
C GLN A 25 -4.55 -3.65 -6.39
N ASN A 26 -3.27 -3.45 -6.76
CA ASN A 26 -2.15 -4.26 -6.26
C ASN A 26 -1.62 -3.70 -4.92
N ALA A 27 -2.31 -4.08 -3.83
CA ALA A 27 -2.03 -3.58 -2.50
C ALA A 27 -0.60 -3.86 -2.02
N LEU A 28 0.01 -4.99 -2.39
CA LEU A 28 1.35 -5.38 -1.95
C LEU A 28 2.41 -4.30 -2.25
N ARG A 29 2.34 -3.69 -3.44
CA ARG A 29 3.29 -2.65 -3.85
C ARG A 29 3.05 -1.34 -3.12
N ALA A 30 1.80 -0.95 -2.96
CA ALA A 30 1.42 0.25 -2.22
C ALA A 30 1.84 0.17 -0.75
N LEU A 31 1.63 -0.99 -0.11
CA LEU A 31 2.00 -1.22 1.29
C LEU A 31 3.51 -1.08 1.54
N ARG A 32 4.37 -1.42 0.58
CA ARG A 32 5.83 -1.24 0.71
C ARG A 32 6.26 0.23 0.80
N LEU A 33 5.45 1.16 0.27
CA LEU A 33 5.74 2.59 0.28
C LEU A 33 4.98 3.34 1.39
N ALA A 34 3.83 2.82 1.80
CA ALA A 34 2.89 3.52 2.67
C ALA A 34 3.37 3.67 4.12
N ASP A 35 3.28 4.87 4.67
CA ASP A 35 3.39 5.10 6.13
C ASP A 35 2.17 4.56 6.86
N ARG A 36 1.00 4.74 6.23
CA ARG A 36 -0.31 4.33 6.74
C ARG A 36 -1.11 3.74 5.59
N ALA A 37 -1.85 2.68 5.88
CA ALA A 37 -2.64 1.97 4.91
C ALA A 37 -4.00 1.59 5.48
N TYR A 38 -4.98 1.54 4.58
CA TYR A 38 -6.35 1.14 4.84
C TYR A 38 -6.77 0.16 3.77
N VAL A 39 -7.36 -0.96 4.18
CA VAL A 39 -7.94 -1.94 3.26
C VAL A 39 -9.44 -1.74 3.25
N MET A 40 -9.99 -1.56 2.06
CA MET A 40 -11.42 -1.39 1.84
C MET A 40 -11.98 -2.61 1.12
N ASP A 41 -13.08 -3.14 1.64
CA ASP A 41 -13.84 -4.24 1.05
C ASP A 41 -15.32 -3.89 1.09
N LEU A 42 -16.01 -4.01 -0.05
CA LEU A 42 -17.43 -3.68 -0.23
C LEU A 42 -17.84 -2.33 0.41
N GLY A 43 -16.99 -1.30 0.26
CA GLY A 43 -17.24 0.05 0.78
C GLY A 43 -17.00 0.23 2.28
N ARG A 44 -16.42 -0.77 2.97
CA ARG A 44 -16.08 -0.69 4.39
C ARG A 44 -14.58 -0.84 4.60
N ILE A 45 -14.02 -0.08 5.54
CA ILE A 45 -12.64 -0.28 5.98
C ILE A 45 -12.60 -1.52 6.86
N VAL A 46 -12.02 -2.59 6.35
CA VAL A 46 -11.89 -3.87 7.08
C VAL A 46 -10.62 -3.90 7.91
N MET A 47 -9.62 -3.09 7.55
CA MET A 47 -8.35 -3.05 8.26
C MET A 47 -7.64 -1.70 8.12
N ARG A 48 -6.74 -1.42 9.07
CA ARG A 48 -5.88 -0.23 9.09
C ARG A 48 -4.58 -0.52 9.84
N GLY A 49 -3.50 0.11 9.41
CA GLY A 49 -2.19 -0.01 10.05
C GLY A 49 -1.11 0.71 9.27
N THR A 50 0.15 0.46 9.60
CA THR A 50 1.29 0.85 8.77
C THR A 50 1.50 -0.15 7.63
N GLY A 51 2.18 0.28 6.56
CA GLY A 51 2.55 -0.62 5.46
C GLY A 51 3.26 -1.90 5.92
N PRO A 52 4.30 -1.82 6.77
CA PRO A 52 5.01 -2.98 7.30
C PRO A 52 4.17 -3.91 8.18
N GLU A 53 3.25 -3.37 9.00
CA GLU A 53 2.35 -4.19 9.83
C GLU A 53 1.41 -5.01 8.93
N LEU A 54 0.77 -4.37 7.95
CA LEU A 54 -0.18 -5.05 7.07
C LEU A 54 0.51 -6.04 6.10
N LEU A 55 1.80 -5.85 5.80
CA LEU A 55 2.57 -6.81 5.01
C LEU A 55 2.92 -8.10 5.78
N ARG A 56 2.98 -8.04 7.12
CA ARG A 56 3.32 -9.19 7.98
C ARG A 56 2.09 -9.93 8.50
N ASP A 57 0.91 -9.34 8.36
CA ASP A 57 -0.33 -9.94 8.81
C ASP A 57 -0.76 -11.03 7.81
N GLU A 58 -0.71 -12.29 8.26
CA GLU A 58 -1.02 -13.47 7.47
C GLU A 58 -2.46 -13.48 6.94
N GLY A 59 -3.41 -12.87 7.66
CA GLY A 59 -4.81 -12.76 7.22
C GLY A 59 -4.96 -11.82 6.02
N VAL A 60 -4.15 -10.77 5.99
CA VAL A 60 -4.10 -9.76 4.90
C VAL A 60 -3.48 -10.35 3.67
N ALA A 61 -2.32 -10.98 3.84
CA ALA A 61 -1.59 -11.62 2.76
C ALA A 61 -2.48 -12.61 2.02
N ARG A 62 -3.19 -13.46 2.78
CA ARG A 62 -4.04 -14.52 2.23
C ARG A 62 -5.30 -14.01 1.53
N THR A 63 -5.94 -12.98 2.07
CA THR A 63 -7.26 -12.53 1.59
C THR A 63 -7.18 -11.44 0.53
N TYR A 64 -6.19 -10.53 0.64
CA TYR A 64 -6.19 -9.27 -0.10
C TYR A 64 -4.91 -9.00 -0.92
N LEU A 65 -3.78 -9.68 -0.64
CA LEU A 65 -2.51 -9.43 -1.34
C LEU A 65 -2.17 -10.47 -2.42
N GLY A 66 -3.06 -11.44 -2.63
CA GLY A 66 -2.82 -12.59 -3.50
C GLY A 66 -1.98 -13.63 -2.75
N GLY A 67 -2.52 -14.85 -2.63
CA GLY A 67 -1.76 -16.02 -2.22
C GLY A 67 -0.64 -16.37 -3.19
#